data_AF-A0AAV9F0J0-F1
#
_entry.id   AF-A0AAV9F0J0-F1
#
_cell.length_a   1.000
_cell.length_b   1.000
_cell.length_c   1.000
_cell.angle_alpha   90.00
_cell.angle_beta   90.00
_cell.angle_gamma   90.00
#
_symmetry.space_group_name_H-M   'P 1'
#
loop_
_entity.id
_entity.type
_entity.pdbx_description
1 polymer ?
#
loop_
_entity_poly.entity_id
_entity_poly.type
_entity_poly.pdbx_seq_one_letter_code
_entity_poly.pdbx_strand_id
1 'polypeptide(L)'
;MTNTPKWIPSVTELKEAGVKFKANKEKNFLDVTFHDGVLEIPVVGLYDRTEPILRNLIAFEQCFKDTNYLVTYYTLFMDCLLHSSQDVLILQKKEIVINWVSDEVEAARLFNQLGIEVYCDVKDNYLWRLFTEFDLDQYANVTR
;
A
#
# COMPACT_ATOMS: atom_id res chain seq x y z
N MET A 1 7.24 14.26 9.82
CA MET A 1 6.31 13.21 10.28
C MET A 1 4.98 13.53 9.62
N THR A 2 4.57 12.75 8.63
CA THR A 2 3.32 12.95 7.89
C THR A 2 2.18 12.31 8.66
N ASN A 3 1.03 12.99 8.71
CA ASN A 3 -0.16 12.58 9.45
C ASN A 3 -1.05 11.70 8.56
N THR A 4 -0.47 10.79 7.77
CA THR A 4 -1.25 9.85 6.97
C THR A 4 -1.99 8.92 7.93
N PRO A 5 -3.32 8.75 7.81
CA PRO A 5 -4.04 7.81 8.66
C PRO A 5 -3.44 6.41 8.48
N LYS A 6 -2.90 5.84 9.55
CA LYS A 6 -2.42 4.45 9.59
C LYS A 6 -3.60 3.52 9.78
N TRP A 7 -4.18 3.05 8.68
CA TRP A 7 -5.35 2.15 8.69
C TRP A 7 -5.02 0.68 8.37
N ILE A 8 -3.78 0.40 7.98
CA ILE A 8 -3.23 -0.96 7.87
C ILE A 8 -1.82 -1.00 8.50
N PRO A 9 -1.43 -2.09 9.20
CA PRO A 9 -0.06 -2.23 9.70
C PRO A 9 0.96 -2.29 8.56
N SER A 10 2.20 -1.93 8.87
CA SER A 10 3.33 -2.02 7.94
C SER A 10 3.65 -3.46 7.55
N VAL A 11 4.45 -3.64 6.48
CA VAL A 11 4.88 -4.98 6.02
C VAL A 11 5.58 -5.76 7.14
N THR A 12 6.41 -5.09 7.93
CA THR A 12 7.11 -5.71 9.06
C THR A 12 6.14 -6.20 10.12
N GLU A 13 5.19 -5.35 10.55
CA GLU A 13 4.18 -5.71 11.56
C GLU A 13 3.27 -6.86 11.06
N LEU A 14 2.81 -6.79 9.81
CA LEU A 14 2.00 -7.84 9.20
C LEU A 14 2.76 -9.17 9.12
N LYS A 15 4.04 -9.13 8.73
CA LYS A 15 4.89 -10.31 8.69
C LYS A 15 5.07 -10.94 10.07
N GLU A 16 5.24 -10.12 11.11
CA GLU A 16 5.34 -10.58 12.51
C GLU A 16 4.02 -11.22 12.98
N ALA A 17 2.88 -10.72 12.52
CA ALA A 17 1.56 -11.31 12.74
C ALA A 17 1.30 -12.59 11.92
N GLY A 18 2.25 -13.04 11.09
CA GLY A 18 2.16 -14.29 10.32
C GLY A 18 1.60 -14.13 8.90
N VAL A 19 1.34 -12.90 8.45
CA VAL A 19 0.88 -12.62 7.08
C VAL A 19 1.98 -12.95 6.07
N LYS A 20 1.59 -13.64 5.01
CA LYS A 20 2.46 -13.96 3.88
C LYS A 20 2.21 -12.98 2.74
N PHE A 21 3.27 -12.66 2.01
CA PHE A 21 3.20 -11.75 0.87
C PHE A 21 3.47 -12.50 -0.43
N LYS A 22 2.70 -12.18 -1.47
CA LYS A 22 2.84 -12.79 -2.80
C LYS A 22 2.64 -11.74 -3.90
N ALA A 23 3.52 -11.80 -4.90
CA ALA A 23 3.39 -10.98 -6.10
C ALA A 23 2.25 -11.45 -6.99
N ASN A 24 1.43 -10.50 -7.42
CA ASN A 24 0.36 -10.71 -8.39
C ASN A 24 0.82 -10.16 -9.76
N LYS A 25 1.27 -11.06 -10.65
CA LYS A 25 1.93 -10.71 -11.93
C LYS A 25 0.98 -10.55 -13.11
N GLU A 26 -0.27 -11.00 -12.99
CA GLU A 26 -1.19 -11.17 -14.12
C GLU A 26 -2.41 -10.26 -14.07
N LYS A 27 -2.54 -9.45 -13.02
CA LYS A 27 -3.76 -8.67 -12.75
C LYS A 27 -3.50 -7.16 -12.75
N ASN A 28 -4.60 -6.41 -12.70
CA ASN A 28 -4.62 -4.96 -12.65
C ASN A 28 -3.70 -4.43 -11.53
N PHE A 29 -3.00 -3.33 -11.78
CA PHE A 29 -2.12 -2.64 -10.80
C PHE A 29 -2.83 -2.29 -9.48
N LEU A 30 -4.16 -2.20 -9.49
CA LEU A 30 -5.01 -1.90 -8.34
C LEU A 30 -5.54 -3.15 -7.62
N ASP A 31 -5.29 -4.36 -8.13
CA ASP A 31 -5.90 -5.59 -7.61
C ASP A 31 -5.12 -6.20 -6.44
N VAL A 32 -5.38 -5.67 -5.24
CA VAL A 32 -4.88 -6.19 -3.97
C VAL A 32 -5.91 -7.10 -3.34
N THR A 33 -5.49 -8.28 -2.89
CA THR A 33 -6.39 -9.25 -2.23
C THR A 33 -5.74 -9.84 -1.00
N PHE A 34 -6.54 -10.11 0.03
CA PHE A 34 -6.12 -10.91 1.19
C PHE A 34 -7.03 -12.13 1.30
N HIS A 35 -6.42 -13.31 1.38
CA HIS A 35 -7.14 -14.57 1.58
C HIS A 35 -6.22 -15.59 2.24
N ASP A 36 -6.75 -16.36 3.19
CA ASP A 36 -6.03 -17.42 3.91
C ASP A 36 -4.65 -16.98 4.48
N GLY A 37 -4.58 -15.76 5.01
CA GLY A 37 -3.35 -15.18 5.57
C GLY A 37 -2.30 -14.76 4.52
N VAL A 38 -2.67 -14.71 3.24
CA VAL A 38 -1.82 -14.28 2.13
C VAL A 38 -2.31 -12.95 1.57
N LEU A 39 -1.48 -11.92 1.69
CA LEU A 39 -1.66 -10.63 1.04
C LEU A 39 -0.99 -10.66 -0.34
N GLU A 40 -1.82 -10.70 -1.39
CA GLU A 40 -1.39 -10.62 -2.78
C GLU A 40 -1.41 -9.15 -3.24
N ILE A 41 -0.27 -8.67 -3.70
CA ILE A 41 -0.10 -7.28 -4.14
C ILE A 41 0.41 -7.30 -5.59
N PRO A 42 -0.17 -6.47 -6.49
CA PRO A 42 0.34 -6.30 -7.84
C PRO A 42 1.80 -5.87 -7.84
N VAL A 43 2.56 -6.34 -8.83
CA VAL A 43 3.96 -5.95 -8.97
C VAL A 43 4.07 -4.46 -9.29
N VAL A 44 4.88 -3.75 -8.52
CA VAL A 44 5.12 -2.31 -8.63
C VAL A 44 6.55 -2.07 -9.08
N GLY A 45 6.69 -1.49 -10.28
CA GLY A 45 7.95 -0.96 -10.74
C GLY A 45 8.15 0.49 -10.29
N LEU A 46 9.18 0.75 -9.50
CA LEU A 46 9.63 2.10 -9.20
C LEU A 46 10.68 2.49 -10.23
N TYR A 47 10.36 3.53 -11.01
CA TYR A 47 11.21 4.15 -12.02
C TYR A 47 11.16 5.67 -11.83
N ASP A 48 12.07 6.42 -12.48
CA ASP A 48 12.15 7.89 -12.38
C ASP A 48 10.83 8.59 -12.70
N ARG A 49 9.97 7.95 -13.50
CA ARG A 49 8.65 8.47 -13.89
C ARG A 49 7.50 8.04 -12.98
N THR A 50 7.71 7.10 -12.05
CA THR A 50 6.63 6.56 -11.22
C THR A 50 6.01 7.63 -10.32
N GLU A 51 6.83 8.41 -9.60
CA GLU A 51 6.34 9.49 -8.75
C GLU A 51 5.50 10.54 -9.51
N PRO A 52 6.00 11.17 -10.61
CA PRO A 52 5.22 12.18 -11.32
C PRO A 52 3.94 11.61 -11.95
N ILE A 53 3.93 10.34 -12.38
CA ILE A 53 2.72 9.68 -12.87
C ILE A 53 1.69 9.55 -11.74
N LEU A 54 2.08 9.01 -10.59
CA LEU A 54 1.17 8.84 -9.45
C LEU A 54 0.65 10.18 -8.93
N ARG A 55 1.51 11.22 -8.83
CA ARG A 55 1.07 12.57 -8.43
C ARG A 55 0.02 13.14 -9.38
N ASN A 56 0.21 13.00 -10.69
CA ASN A 56 -0.75 13.49 -11.68
C ASN A 56 -2.08 12.75 -11.63
N LEU A 57 -2.05 11.43 -11.41
CA LEU A 57 -3.26 10.62 -11.26
C LEU A 57 -4.02 10.97 -9.97
N ILE A 58 -3.31 11.16 -8.86
CA ILE A 58 -3.91 11.61 -7.59
C ILE A 58 -4.51 13.00 -7.79
N ALA A 59 -3.79 13.95 -8.36
CA ALA A 59 -4.32 15.29 -8.64
C ALA A 59 -5.57 15.25 -9.52
N PHE A 60 -5.59 14.38 -10.54
CA PHE A 60 -6.77 14.14 -11.35
C PHE A 60 -7.95 13.63 -10.50
N GLU A 61 -7.77 12.60 -9.69
CA GLU A 61 -8.83 12.10 -8.81
C GLU A 61 -9.33 13.16 -7.81
N GLN A 62 -8.43 13.98 -7.26
CA GLN A 62 -8.78 15.07 -6.33
C GLN A 62 -9.56 16.21 -7.00
N CYS A 63 -9.30 16.50 -8.28
CA CYS A 63 -9.96 17.61 -8.99
C CYS A 63 -11.34 17.25 -9.56
N PHE A 64 -11.66 15.96 -9.73
CA PHE A 64 -12.89 15.51 -10.39
C PHE A 64 -13.76 14.69 -9.43
N LYS A 65 -14.98 15.20 -9.16
CA LYS A 65 -15.92 14.66 -8.15
C LYS A 65 -16.49 13.27 -8.47
N ASP A 66 -16.44 12.85 -9.73
CA ASP A 66 -16.98 11.56 -10.19
C ASP A 66 -15.92 10.46 -10.30
N THR A 67 -14.76 10.66 -9.68
CA THR A 67 -13.73 9.62 -9.58
C THR A 67 -13.95 8.76 -8.34
N ASN A 68 -13.49 7.52 -8.41
CA ASN A 68 -13.56 6.54 -7.31
C ASN A 68 -12.25 6.44 -6.52
N TYR A 69 -11.35 7.41 -6.70
CA TYR A 69 -10.11 7.57 -5.93
C TYR A 69 -9.23 6.31 -5.86
N LEU A 70 -9.27 5.44 -6.88
CA LEU A 70 -8.61 4.13 -6.84
C LEU A 70 -7.09 4.27 -6.69
N VAL A 71 -6.47 5.18 -7.43
CA VAL A 71 -5.02 5.41 -7.37
C VAL A 71 -4.63 6.06 -6.05
N THR A 72 -5.45 6.99 -5.58
CA THR A 72 -5.30 7.64 -4.27
C THR A 72 -5.31 6.60 -3.15
N TYR A 73 -6.33 5.74 -3.09
CA TYR A 73 -6.43 4.70 -2.07
C TYR A 73 -5.30 3.67 -2.15
N TYR A 74 -4.92 3.26 -3.36
CA TYR A 74 -3.78 2.38 -3.56
C TYR A 74 -2.47 3.00 -3.07
N THR A 75 -2.26 4.29 -3.35
CA THR A 75 -1.05 5.00 -2.93
C THR A 75 -0.97 5.10 -1.41
N LEU A 76 -2.10 5.43 -0.76
CA LEU A 76 -2.18 5.49 0.70
C LEU A 76 -2.01 4.11 1.36
N PHE A 77 -2.51 3.05 0.72
CA PHE A 77 -2.23 1.68 1.13
C PHE A 77 -0.73 1.37 1.09
N MET A 78 -0.06 1.72 -0.01
CA MET A 78 1.37 1.50 -0.17
C MET A 78 2.20 2.36 0.80
N ASP A 79 1.78 3.60 1.12
CA ASP A 79 2.37 4.46 2.17
C ASP A 79 2.31 3.77 3.54
N CYS A 80 1.16 3.18 3.90
CA CYS A 80 1.04 2.44 5.16
C CYS A 80 1.95 1.20 5.21
N LEU A 81 2.02 0.43 4.10
CA LEU A 81 2.83 -0.77 4.01
C LEU A 81 4.33 -0.47 4.05
N LEU A 82 4.78 0.57 3.36
CA LEU A 82 6.19 0.92 3.13
C LEU A 82 6.70 1.98 4.10
N HIS A 83 6.47 1.77 5.39
CA HIS A 83 6.85 2.74 6.43
C HIS A 83 8.36 2.94 6.54
N SER A 84 9.15 1.90 6.24
CA SER A 84 10.61 1.86 6.38
C SER A 84 11.30 1.20 5.19
N SER A 85 12.62 1.38 5.08
CA SER A 85 13.43 0.67 4.08
C SER A 85 13.39 -0.86 4.26
N GLN A 86 13.19 -1.33 5.50
CA GLN A 86 13.03 -2.75 5.79
C GLN A 86 11.75 -3.33 5.17
N ASP A 87 10.67 -2.56 5.15
CA ASP A 87 9.40 -2.95 4.51
C ASP A 87 9.58 -3.10 2.99
N VAL A 88 10.26 -2.14 2.37
CA VAL A 88 10.61 -2.19 0.94
C VAL A 88 11.45 -3.43 0.64
N LEU A 89 12.47 -3.70 1.46
CA LEU A 89 13.34 -4.86 1.28
C LEU A 89 12.58 -6.19 1.36
N ILE A 90 11.59 -6.29 2.26
CA ILE A 90 10.74 -7.49 2.36
C ILE A 90 9.93 -7.67 1.07
N LEU A 91 9.33 -6.60 0.54
CA LEU A 91 8.54 -6.68 -0.69
C LEU A 91 9.38 -6.90 -1.95
N GLN A 92 10.61 -6.36 -2.01
CA GLN A 92 11.56 -6.65 -3.09
C GLN A 92 11.95 -8.14 -3.11
N LYS A 93 12.23 -8.73 -1.95
CA LYS A 93 12.52 -10.18 -1.84
C LYS A 93 11.34 -11.06 -2.26
N LYS A 94 10.14 -10.51 -2.27
CA LYS A 94 8.91 -11.15 -2.75
C LYS A 94 8.57 -10.81 -4.20
N GLU A 95 9.44 -10.08 -4.88
CA GLU A 95 9.27 -9.59 -6.25
C GLU A 95 8.00 -8.72 -6.43
N ILE A 96 7.48 -8.16 -5.32
CA ILE A 96 6.32 -7.26 -5.34
C ILE A 96 6.78 -5.85 -5.71
N VAL A 97 7.90 -5.39 -5.14
CA VAL A 97 8.50 -4.10 -5.48
C VAL A 97 9.75 -4.35 -6.32
N ILE A 98 9.80 -3.75 -7.50
CA ILE A 98 11.00 -3.72 -8.34
C ILE A 98 11.54 -2.30 -8.34
N ASN A 99 12.59 -2.06 -7.56
CA ASN A 99 13.17 -0.74 -7.37
C ASN A 99 14.31 -0.49 -8.37
N TRP A 100 14.12 0.43 -9.31
CA TRP A 100 15.14 0.86 -10.28
C TRP A 100 15.58 2.32 -10.08
N VAL A 101 15.08 3.00 -9.04
CA VAL A 101 15.30 4.45 -8.85
C VAL A 101 16.49 4.72 -7.94
N SER A 102 16.53 4.06 -6.78
CA SER A 102 17.51 4.36 -5.72
C SER A 102 17.55 3.25 -4.68
N ASP A 103 18.04 3.54 -3.48
CA ASP A 103 17.96 2.66 -2.31
C ASP A 103 16.52 2.52 -1.76
N GLU A 104 16.38 1.61 -0.80
CA GLU A 104 15.10 1.30 -0.15
C GLU A 104 14.56 2.46 0.71
N VAL A 105 15.41 3.38 1.18
CA VAL A 105 14.98 4.54 1.97
C VAL A 105 14.24 5.51 1.06
N GLU A 106 14.81 5.83 -0.10
CA GLU A 106 14.18 6.71 -1.08
C GLU A 106 12.93 6.06 -1.71
N ALA A 107 12.91 4.74 -1.88
CA ALA A 107 11.71 4.02 -2.32
C ALA A 107 10.55 4.11 -1.31
N ALA A 108 10.82 3.95 -0.01
CA ALA A 108 9.82 4.17 1.03
C ALA A 108 9.34 5.63 1.04
N ARG A 109 10.30 6.56 0.94
CA ARG A 109 10.02 8.00 0.91
C ARG A 109 9.12 8.41 -0.24
N LEU A 110 9.26 7.80 -1.42
CA LEU A 110 8.41 8.08 -2.58
C LEU A 110 6.92 7.97 -2.22
N PHE A 111 6.49 6.85 -1.63
CA PHE A 111 5.09 6.68 -1.24
C PHE A 111 4.67 7.59 -0.08
N ASN A 112 5.54 7.74 0.92
CA ASN A 112 5.29 8.62 2.06
C ASN A 112 5.07 10.08 1.63
N GLN A 113 5.68 10.51 0.52
CA GLN A 113 5.50 11.85 -0.04
C GLN A 113 4.29 11.98 -0.97
N LEU A 114 3.76 10.88 -1.49
CA LEU A 114 2.54 10.88 -2.31
C LEU A 114 1.27 11.00 -1.45
N GLY A 115 1.31 10.56 -0.19
CA GLY A 115 0.19 10.68 0.76
C GLY A 115 0.01 12.08 1.39
N ILE A 116 0.91 13.02 1.12
CA ILE A 116 0.86 14.38 1.68
C ILE A 116 -0.22 15.20 0.97
N GLU A 117 -1.06 15.90 1.74
CA GLU A 117 -2.11 16.82 1.24
C GLU A 117 -3.19 16.16 0.37
N VAL A 118 -3.35 14.84 0.49
CA VAL A 118 -4.40 14.08 -0.21
C VAL A 118 -5.65 13.99 0.67
N TYR A 119 -6.80 14.45 0.15
CA TYR A 119 -8.09 14.31 0.82
C TYR A 119 -8.79 13.01 0.37
N CYS A 120 -9.12 12.13 1.30
CA CYS A 120 -9.94 10.95 1.01
C CYS A 120 -10.75 10.53 2.24
N ASP A 121 -11.98 10.05 2.02
CA ASP A 121 -12.73 9.35 3.07
C ASP A 121 -12.29 7.89 3.07
N VAL A 122 -11.80 7.40 4.22
CA VAL A 122 -11.31 6.02 4.37
C VAL A 122 -12.44 4.99 4.23
N LYS A 123 -13.71 5.40 4.38
CA LYS A 123 -14.89 4.53 4.32
C LYS A 123 -15.30 4.13 2.91
N ASP A 124 -14.94 4.92 1.90
CA ASP A 124 -15.24 4.66 0.49
C ASP A 124 -14.07 3.99 -0.26
N ASN A 125 -13.07 3.52 0.48
CA ASN A 125 -11.89 2.85 -0.08
C ASN A 125 -12.21 1.43 -0.55
N TYR A 126 -11.96 1.07 -1.80
CA TYR A 126 -12.16 -0.32 -2.28
C TYR A 126 -11.32 -1.38 -1.54
N LEU A 127 -10.23 -0.98 -0.89
CA LEU A 127 -9.38 -1.81 -0.02
C LEU A 127 -9.90 -1.91 1.42
N TRP A 128 -11.03 -1.28 1.76
CA TRP A 128 -11.54 -1.23 3.13
C TRP A 128 -11.73 -2.61 3.78
N ARG A 129 -12.05 -3.62 2.97
CA ARG A 129 -12.23 -5.01 3.44
C ARG A 129 -10.97 -5.58 4.10
N LEU A 130 -9.81 -5.15 3.63
CA LEU A 130 -8.53 -5.50 4.24
C LEU A 130 -8.47 -4.99 5.68
N PHE A 131 -9.06 -3.82 6.00
CA PHE A 131 -9.08 -3.30 7.39
C PHE A 131 -9.87 -4.22 8.29
N THR A 132 -11.06 -4.62 7.85
CA THR A 132 -11.88 -5.51 8.66
C THR A 132 -11.21 -6.85 8.88
N GLU A 133 -10.53 -7.40 7.89
CA GLU A 133 -9.85 -8.69 8.03
C GLU A 133 -8.64 -8.60 8.97
N PHE A 134 -7.82 -7.55 8.87
CA PHE A 134 -6.67 -7.36 9.77
C PHE A 134 -7.07 -6.95 11.19
N ASP A 135 -8.17 -6.22 11.36
CA ASP A 135 -8.71 -5.86 12.67
C ASP A 135 -9.32 -7.11 13.36
N LEU A 136 -10.03 -7.95 12.61
CA LEU A 136 -10.56 -9.23 13.12
C LEU A 136 -9.45 -10.20 13.58
N ASP A 137 -8.29 -10.21 12.92
CA ASP A 137 -7.14 -11.02 13.33
C ASP A 137 -6.51 -10.52 14.66
N GLN A 138 -6.62 -9.24 14.99
CA GLN A 138 -6.26 -8.75 16.33
C GLN A 138 -7.22 -9.25 17.42
N TYR A 139 -8.51 -9.45 17.09
CA TYR A 139 -9.50 -10.01 18.03
C TYR A 139 -9.47 -11.54 18.14
N ALA A 140 -8.94 -12.26 17.13
CA ALA A 140 -8.85 -13.72 17.14
C ALA A 140 -7.72 -14.27 18.04
N ASN A 141 -6.69 -13.46 18.33
CA ASN A 141 -5.54 -13.86 19.14
C ASN A 141 -5.71 -13.62 20.66
N VAL A 142 -6.88 -13.16 21.11
CA VAL A 142 -7.20 -12.98 22.55
C VAL A 142 -8.00 -14.18 23.11
N THR A 143 -8.22 -15.24 22.33
CA THR A 143 -9.02 -16.40 22.80
C THR A 143 -8.43 -17.78 22.44
N ARG A 144 -7.11 -17.90 22.37
CA ARG A 144 -6.44 -19.22 22.38
C ARG A 144 -5.24 -19.26 23.31
#